data_AF-A0A1C0B7I7-F1
#
_entry.id   AF-A0A1C0B7I7-F1
#
_cell.length_a   1.000
_cell.length_b   1.000
_cell.length_c   1.000
_cell.angle_alpha   90.00
_cell.angle_beta   90.00
_cell.angle_gamma   90.00
#
_symmetry.space_group_name_H-M   'P 1'
#
loop_
_entity.id
_entity.type
_entity.pdbx_description
1 polymer ?
#
loop_
_entity_poly.entity_id
_entity_poly.type
_entity_poly.pdbx_seq_one_letter_code
_entity_poly.pdbx_strand_id
1 'polypeptide(L)' 'MKEFKITKISKDLNITHSAVSQWFSGKTKPSIGNATKMNKLYSIPFEAWEDIKSYLDENITSSKVINQLQKEN' A
#
# COMPACT_ATOMS: atom_id res chain seq x y z
N MET A 1 10.70 -8.19 0.86
CA MET A 1 9.33 -7.81 0.43
C MET A 1 8.86 -6.66 1.33
N LYS A 2 8.60 -5.46 0.81
CA LYS A 2 7.84 -4.45 1.58
C LYS A 2 6.38 -4.92 1.60
N GLU A 3 6.09 -5.85 2.51
CA GLU A 3 4.74 -6.31 2.74
C GLU A 3 3.99 -5.16 3.44
N PHE A 4 2.95 -4.62 2.80
CA PHE A 4 2.03 -3.69 3.46
C PHE A 4 1.28 -4.48 4.53
N LYS A 5 1.84 -4.52 5.74
CA LYS A 5 1.22 -5.20 6.87
C LYS A 5 -0.01 -4.41 7.29
N ILE A 6 -1.19 -4.85 6.85
CA ILE A 6 -2.50 -4.25 7.17
C ILE A 6 -2.63 -4.03 8.68
N THR A 7 -2.16 -4.98 9.49
CA THR A 7 -2.11 -4.87 10.96
C THR A 7 -1.27 -3.69 11.45
N LYS A 8 -0.14 -3.40 10.80
CA LYS A 8 0.70 -2.24 11.15
C LYS A 8 0.02 -0.94 10.76
N ILE A 9 -0.50 -0.85 9.54
CA ILE A 9 -1.22 0.34 9.05
C ILE A 9 -2.42 0.64 9.93
N SER A 10 -3.19 -0.39 10.30
CA SER A 10 -4.32 -0.30 11.22
C SER A 10 -3.92 0.33 12.56
N LYS A 11 -2.81 -0.12 13.16
CA LYS A 11 -2.30 0.44 14.42
C LYS A 11 -1.78 1.87 14.25
N ASP A 12 -0.97 2.11 13.23
CA ASP A 12 -0.32 3.41 13.01
C ASP A 12 -1.34 4.52 12.69
N LEU A 13 -2.45 4.19 12.01
CA LEU A 13 -3.50 5.16 11.69
C LEU A 13 -4.64 5.21 12.72
N ASN A 14 -4.65 4.28 13.69
CA ASN A 14 -5.77 4.01 14.60
C ASN A 14 -7.09 3.75 13.86
N ILE A 15 -7.06 2.79 12.92
CA ILE A 15 -8.19 2.42 12.05
C ILE A 15 -8.39 0.93 12.12
N THR A 16 -9.62 0.45 11.99
CA THR A 16 -9.92 -0.98 12.03
C THR A 16 -9.19 -1.73 10.92
N HIS A 17 -8.70 -2.92 11.24
CA HIS A 17 -8.05 -3.81 10.27
C HIS A 17 -8.95 -4.05 9.05
N SER A 18 -10.25 -4.22 9.27
CA SER A 18 -11.24 -4.44 8.21
C SER A 18 -11.34 -3.26 7.25
N ALA A 19 -11.33 -2.02 7.74
CA ALA A 19 -11.38 -0.85 6.87
C ALA A 19 -10.10 -0.74 6.02
N VAL A 20 -8.93 -0.93 6.62
CA VAL A 20 -7.66 -0.91 5.88
C VAL A 20 -7.62 -2.04 4.84
N SER A 21 -8.04 -3.26 5.21
CA SER A 21 -8.15 -4.39 4.28
C SER A 21 -9.08 -4.09 3.09
N GLN A 22 -10.22 -3.45 3.35
CA GLN A 22 -11.13 -3.03 2.28
C GLN A 22 -10.48 -2.03 1.32
N TRP A 23 -9.66 -1.10 1.81
CA TRP A 23 -8.91 -0.17 0.96
C TRP A 23 -7.97 -0.89 0.01
N PHE A 24 -7.09 -1.76 0.53
CA PHE A 24 -6.14 -2.49 -0.31
C PHE A 24 -6.80 -3.53 -1.22
N SER A 25 -8.04 -3.93 -0.93
CA SER A 25 -8.85 -4.75 -1.84
C SER A 25 -9.62 -3.95 -2.91
N GLY A 26 -9.52 -2.61 -2.89
CA GLY A 26 -10.23 -1.71 -3.81
C GLY A 26 -11.75 -1.62 -3.59
N LYS A 27 -12.28 -2.14 -2.48
CA LYS A 27 -13.72 -2.11 -2.17
C LYS A 27 -14.18 -0.73 -1.72
N THR A 28 -13.32 -0.01 -1.02
CA THR A 28 -13.58 1.35 -0.52
C THR A 28 -12.31 2.18 -0.64
N LYS A 29 -12.44 3.51 -0.69
CA LYS A 29 -11.30 4.42 -0.67
C LYS A 29 -11.12 4.99 0.75
N PRO A 30 -9.87 5.26 1.19
CA PRO A 30 -9.65 6.03 2.41
C PRO A 30 -10.22 7.44 2.26
N SER A 31 -10.65 8.05 3.37
CA SER A 31 -10.94 9.48 3.39
C SER A 31 -9.69 10.30 3.10
N ILE A 32 -9.84 11.57 2.71
CA ILE A 32 -8.70 12.45 2.39
C ILE A 32 -7.68 12.54 3.54
N GLY A 33 -8.15 12.56 4.79
CA GLY A 33 -7.27 12.59 5.97
C GLY A 33 -6.46 11.31 6.11
N ASN A 34 -7.06 10.15 5.82
CA ASN A 34 -6.37 8.87 5.85
C ASN A 34 -5.44 8.68 4.65
N ALA A 35 -5.85 9.10 3.45
CA ALA A 35 -4.99 9.12 2.27
C ALA A 35 -3.75 10.00 2.49
N THR A 36 -3.90 11.15 3.15
CA THR A 36 -2.78 12.01 3.55
C THR A 36 -1.82 11.31 4.49
N LYS A 37 -2.33 10.56 5.49
CA LYS A 37 -1.48 9.75 6.38
C LYS A 37 -0.76 8.64 5.62
N MET A 38 -1.45 7.96 4.70
CA MET A 38 -0.86 6.92 3.86
C MET A 38 0.23 7.46 2.94
N ASN A 39 0.06 8.65 2.38
CA ASN A 39 1.08 9.31 1.60
C ASN A 39 2.33 9.62 2.44
N LYS A 40 2.15 10.22 3.63
CA LYS A 40 3.26 10.61 4.51
C LYS A 40 4.01 9.43 5.12
N LEU A 41 3.30 8.39 5.58
CA LEU A 41 3.90 7.29 6.35
C LEU A 41 4.31 6.11 5.46
N TYR A 42 3.62 5.92 4.33
CA TYR A 42 3.73 4.72 3.51
C TYR A 42 4.02 5.03 2.03
N SER A 43 4.17 6.31 1.67
CA SER A 43 4.46 6.77 0.31
C SER A 43 3.45 6.28 -0.73
N ILE A 44 2.18 6.08 -0.34
CA ILE A 44 1.12 5.75 -1.29
C ILE A 44 0.54 7.07 -1.83
N PRO A 45 0.67 7.36 -3.14
CA PRO A 45 0.15 8.58 -3.73
C PRO A 45 -1.39 8.60 -3.74
N PHE A 46 -1.99 9.78 -3.90
CA PHE A 46 -3.46 9.89 -3.85
C PHE A 46 -4.11 9.17 -5.04
N GLU A 47 -3.45 9.24 -6.19
CA GLU A 47 -3.85 8.64 -7.46
C GLU A 47 -3.84 7.11 -7.39
N ALA A 48 -3.01 6.51 -6.52
CA ALA A 48 -3.01 5.06 -6.32
C ALA A 48 -4.34 4.55 -5.76
N TRP A 49 -5.16 5.38 -5.11
CA TRP A 49 -6.46 4.94 -4.62
C TRP A 49 -7.53 4.84 -5.71
N GLU A 50 -7.28 5.35 -6.93
CA GLU A 50 -8.14 5.12 -8.10
C GLU A 50 -8.05 3.68 -8.58
N ASP A 51 -6.84 3.12 -8.60
CA ASP A 51 -6.60 1.70 -8.88
C ASP A 51 -5.46 1.15 -8.02
N ILE A 52 -5.81 0.86 -6.76
CA ILE A 52 -4.84 0.37 -5.78
C ILE A 52 -4.33 -1.03 -6.10
N LYS A 53 -5.11 -1.84 -6.83
CA LYS A 53 -4.69 -3.20 -7.18
C LYS A 53 -3.57 -3.16 -8.21
N SER A 54 -3.77 -2.41 -9.30
CA SER A 54 -2.73 -2.23 -10.31
C SER A 54 -1.48 -1.57 -9.70
N TYR A 55 -1.66 -0.56 -8.84
CA TYR A 55 -0.54 0.06 -8.12
C TYR A 55 0.25 -0.96 -7.29
N LEU A 56 -0.43 -1.83 -6.53
CA LEU A 56 0.25 -2.85 -5.74
C LEU A 56 0.96 -3.86 -6.64
N ASP A 57 0.32 -4.33 -7.71
CA ASP A 57 0.90 -5.31 -8.62
C ASP A 57 2.16 -4.77 -9.32
N GLU A 58 2.13 -3.53 -9.82
CA GLU A 58 3.29 -2.86 -10.43
C GLU A 58 4.44 -2.67 -9.43
N ASN A 59 4.15 -2.23 -8.21
CA ASN A 59 5.18 -1.94 -7.21
C ASN A 59 5.71 -3.20 -6.51
N ILE A 60 4.89 -4.24 -6.37
CA ILE A 60 5.31 -5.57 -5.92
C ILE A 60 6.17 -6.23 -7.00
N THR A 61 5.81 -6.09 -8.28
CA THR A 61 6.55 -6.66 -9.40
C THR A 61 7.89 -5.96 -9.60
N SER A 62 7.92 -4.63 -9.59
CA SER A 62 9.15 -3.83 -9.66
C SER A 62 10.13 -4.17 -8.54
N SER A 63 9.61 -4.39 -7.32
CA SER A 63 10.44 -4.82 -6.18
C SER A 63 10.99 -6.24 -6.34
N LYS A 64 10.28 -7.16 -7.00
CA LYS A 64 10.78 -8.52 -7.28
C LYS A 64 11.88 -8.52 -8.34
N VAL A 65 11.73 -7.72 -9.40
CA VAL A 65 12.70 -7.61 -10.50
C VAL A 65 14.03 -7.03 -10.00
N ILE A 66 13.99 -5.96 -9.19
CA ILE A 66 15.21 -5.35 -8.63
C ILE A 66 15.96 -6.32 -7.70
N ASN A 67 15.25 -7.11 -6.88
CA ASN A 67 15.89 -8.09 -6.00
C ASN A 67 16.48 -9.31 -6.73
N GLN A 68 16.03 -9.61 -7.97
CA GLN A 68 16.61 -10.67 -8.79
C GLN A 68 17.89 -10.19 -9.49
N LEU A 69 17.91 -8.95 -9.99
CA LEU A 69 19.09 -8.35 -10.63
C LEU A 69 20.24 -8.06 -9.66
N GLN A 70 19.96 -7.94 -8.36
CA GLN A 70 20.99 -7.76 -7.32
C GLN A 70 21.60 -9.07 -6.80
N LYS A 71 21.11 -10.24 -7.23
CA LYS A 71 21.67 -11.55 -6.86
C LYS A 71 22.61 -12.15 -7.91
N GLU A 72 22.77 -11.48 -9.05
CA GLU A 72 23.62 -11.95 -10.16
C GLU A 72 24.93 -11.16 -10.30
N ASN A 73 25.31 -10.32 -9.32
CA ASN A 73 26.64 -9.70 -9.26
C ASN A 73 27.39 -10.11 -7.99
#